data_AF-A0A8C7Y800-F1
#
_entry.id   AF-A0A8C7Y800-F1
#
_cell.length_a   1.000
_cell.length_b   1.000
_cell.length_c   1.000
_cell.angle_alpha   90.00
_cell.angle_beta   90.00
_cell.angle_gamma   90.00
#
_symmetry.space_group_name_H-M   'P 1'
#
loop_
_entity.id
_entity.type
_entity.pdbx_description
1 polymer ?
#
loop_
_entity_poly.entity_id
_entity_poly.type
_entity_poly.pdbx_seq_one_letter_code
_entity_poly.pdbx_strand_id
1 'polypeptide(L)'
;MIGVEDYDQASVKIQNVLKVIVSVSVKVSEQFSLSNWCLFLSSSSSQTLSKLEALECHFTWIKGITRSHLLAKRVKLEDIGTDEGNFWLGSIYNLWGFVLYELGSSKDGHQYFRKATETLQRLRKEDEGPWLMVNYGNLAWLHHHLGEEAKSQDYLSKVEALKSKFPSPSQDELHPEIYAEKAWTLMKSGKDNELLAADYFQRSLKMQPDMVQWQSSRVIALASAAKYWDTDLSDDVLQEIRTAREQDPENLYVAAVELKERGIKGESVKDEAETLGQKILLQPVSSYSGLKPLLRLYRVLGSLDEAIVLTEE
;
A
#
# COMPACT_ATOMS: atom_id res chain seq x y z
N MET A 1 10.91 -66.88 -33.44
CA MET A 1 9.65 -66.64 -34.18
C MET A 1 8.62 -66.22 -33.15
N ILE A 2 8.51 -64.92 -32.90
CA ILE A 2 7.42 -64.36 -32.10
C ILE A 2 6.28 -64.19 -33.10
N GLY A 3 5.16 -64.87 -32.83
CA GLY A 3 4.11 -65.15 -33.79
C GLY A 3 3.33 -63.90 -34.19
N VAL A 4 2.91 -63.88 -35.46
CA VAL A 4 2.05 -62.86 -36.07
C VAL A 4 0.74 -62.65 -35.26
N GLU A 5 0.33 -63.62 -34.44
CA GLU A 5 -0.83 -63.55 -33.55
C GLU A 5 -0.70 -62.55 -32.38
N ASP A 6 0.50 -62.28 -31.86
CA ASP A 6 0.70 -61.30 -30.77
C ASP A 6 0.56 -59.84 -31.25
N TYR A 7 0.85 -59.59 -32.54
CA TYR A 7 0.76 -58.27 -33.14
C TYR A 7 -0.70 -57.86 -33.39
N ASP A 8 -1.53 -58.81 -33.81
CA ASP A 8 -2.97 -58.58 -34.01
C ASP A 8 -3.71 -58.36 -32.68
N GLN A 9 -3.34 -59.07 -31.61
CA GLN A 9 -3.91 -58.82 -30.28
C GLN A 9 -3.53 -57.45 -29.71
N ALA A 10 -2.31 -56.99 -29.95
CA ALA A 10 -1.88 -55.65 -29.53
C ALA A 10 -2.59 -54.54 -30.33
N SER A 11 -2.77 -54.74 -31.64
CA SER A 11 -3.48 -53.81 -32.52
C SER A 11 -4.96 -53.64 -32.12
N VAL A 12 -5.65 -54.74 -31.81
CA VAL A 12 -7.04 -54.72 -31.33
C VAL A 12 -7.17 -54.02 -29.97
N LYS A 13 -6.22 -54.22 -29.05
CA LYS A 13 -6.19 -53.51 -27.76
C LYS A 13 -5.99 -52.00 -27.93
N ILE A 14 -5.09 -51.58 -28.81
CA ILE A 14 -4.83 -50.15 -29.09
C ILE A 14 -6.06 -49.49 -29.74
N GLN A 15 -6.73 -50.16 -30.69
CA GLN A 15 -7.94 -49.63 -31.31
C GLN A 15 -9.11 -49.51 -30.31
N ASN A 16 -9.23 -50.44 -29.36
CA ASN A 16 -10.25 -50.35 -28.31
C ASN A 16 -9.95 -49.22 -27.32
N VAL A 17 -8.68 -48.99 -26.95
CA VAL A 17 -8.28 -47.84 -26.12
C VAL A 17 -8.54 -46.52 -26.84
N LEU A 18 -8.23 -46.42 -28.14
CA LEU A 18 -8.54 -45.24 -28.96
C LEU A 18 -10.05 -45.01 -29.07
N LYS A 19 -10.87 -46.05 -29.25
CA LYS A 19 -12.34 -45.92 -29.23
C LYS A 19 -12.85 -45.46 -27.88
N VAL A 20 -12.29 -45.94 -26.77
CA VAL A 20 -12.66 -45.47 -25.42
C VAL A 20 -12.26 -44.02 -25.23
N ILE A 21 -11.03 -43.61 -25.58
CA ILE A 21 -10.57 -42.22 -25.48
C ILE A 21 -11.40 -41.27 -26.36
N VAL A 22 -11.73 -41.69 -27.59
CA VAL A 22 -12.59 -40.92 -28.49
C VAL A 22 -14.03 -40.87 -27.95
N SER A 23 -14.58 -41.96 -27.42
CA SER A 23 -15.92 -41.94 -26.82
C SER A 23 -16.01 -41.17 -25.51
N VAL A 24 -14.94 -41.13 -24.71
CA VAL A 24 -14.82 -40.28 -23.52
C VAL A 24 -14.66 -38.82 -23.93
N SER A 25 -13.86 -38.52 -24.95
CA SER A 25 -13.73 -37.16 -25.50
C SER A 25 -15.04 -36.67 -26.13
N VAL A 26 -15.74 -37.55 -26.84
CA VAL A 26 -17.06 -37.26 -27.44
C VAL A 26 -18.13 -37.14 -26.34
N LYS A 27 -18.17 -38.01 -25.32
CA LYS A 27 -19.09 -37.87 -24.17
C LYS A 27 -18.83 -36.62 -23.32
N VAL A 28 -17.57 -36.25 -23.12
CA VAL A 28 -17.19 -35.00 -22.44
C VAL A 28 -17.58 -33.79 -23.29
N SER A 29 -17.50 -33.89 -24.63
CA SER A 29 -17.97 -32.85 -25.55
C SER A 29 -19.50 -32.80 -25.70
N GLU A 30 -20.21 -33.93 -25.54
CA GLU A 30 -21.67 -34.03 -25.63
C GLU A 30 -22.37 -33.67 -24.30
N GLN A 31 -21.66 -33.74 -23.16
CA GLN A 31 -22.22 -33.37 -21.86
C GLN A 31 -22.08 -31.87 -21.52
N PHE A 32 -21.21 -31.14 -22.21
CA PHE A 32 -21.01 -29.71 -21.94
C PHE A 32 -20.99 -28.91 -23.23
N SER A 33 -22.15 -28.33 -23.55
CA SER A 33 -22.29 -27.33 -24.61
C SER A 33 -21.31 -26.15 -24.40
N LEU A 34 -20.94 -25.46 -25.49
CA LEU A 34 -20.18 -24.20 -25.41
C LEU A 34 -20.79 -23.21 -24.43
N SER A 35 -22.13 -23.20 -24.30
CA SER A 35 -22.85 -22.43 -23.28
C SER A 35 -22.56 -22.87 -21.85
N ASN A 36 -22.41 -24.17 -21.57
CA ASN A 36 -22.05 -24.62 -20.21
C ASN A 36 -20.59 -24.27 -19.87
N TRP A 37 -19.67 -24.32 -20.84
CA TRP A 37 -18.31 -23.82 -20.66
C TRP A 37 -18.30 -22.30 -20.42
N CYS A 38 -19.06 -21.53 -21.19
CA CYS A 38 -19.21 -20.10 -20.96
C CYS A 38 -19.85 -19.79 -19.59
N LEU A 39 -20.85 -20.56 -19.16
CA LEU A 39 -21.48 -20.41 -17.84
C LEU A 39 -20.51 -20.75 -16.71
N PHE A 40 -19.71 -21.82 -16.86
CA PHE A 40 -18.71 -22.21 -15.88
C PHE A 40 -17.57 -21.17 -15.79
N LEU A 41 -17.06 -20.70 -16.93
CA LEU A 41 -16.05 -19.63 -16.98
C LEU A 41 -16.60 -18.31 -16.42
N SER A 42 -17.85 -17.97 -16.73
CA SER A 42 -18.54 -16.79 -16.17
C SER A 42 -18.77 -16.90 -14.67
N SER A 43 -19.11 -18.10 -14.16
CA SER A 43 -19.31 -18.34 -12.73
C SER A 43 -17.98 -18.30 -11.98
N SER A 44 -16.92 -18.90 -12.54
CA SER A 44 -15.58 -18.86 -11.96
C SER A 44 -15.03 -17.43 -11.93
N SER A 45 -15.20 -16.69 -13.04
CA SER A 45 -14.81 -15.28 -13.12
C SER A 45 -15.58 -14.40 -12.14
N SER A 46 -16.88 -14.64 -11.96
CA SER A 46 -17.71 -13.95 -10.97
C SER A 46 -17.26 -14.24 -9.52
N GLN A 47 -16.93 -15.51 -9.22
CA GLN A 47 -16.42 -15.88 -7.91
C GLN A 47 -15.05 -15.25 -7.61
N THR A 48 -14.11 -15.25 -8.57
CA THR A 48 -12.83 -14.54 -8.40
C THR A 48 -13.05 -13.05 -8.17
N LEU A 49 -13.92 -12.41 -8.96
CA LEU A 49 -14.19 -10.99 -8.82
C LEU A 49 -14.70 -10.63 -7.43
N SER A 50 -15.67 -11.39 -6.90
CA SER A 50 -16.16 -11.16 -5.52
C SER A 50 -15.06 -11.30 -4.46
N LYS A 51 -14.13 -12.25 -4.62
CA LYS A 51 -12.98 -12.39 -3.71
C LYS A 51 -12.02 -11.21 -3.81
N LEU A 52 -11.76 -10.73 -5.03
CA LEU A 52 -10.91 -9.56 -5.29
C LEU A 52 -11.50 -8.29 -4.70
N GLU A 53 -12.80 -8.08 -4.83
CA GLU A 53 -13.53 -6.94 -4.27
C GLU A 53 -13.51 -6.92 -2.73
N ALA A 54 -13.36 -8.09 -2.09
CA ALA A 54 -13.24 -8.23 -0.64
C ALA A 54 -11.80 -8.05 -0.10
N LEU A 55 -10.81 -7.83 -0.97
CA LEU A 55 -9.43 -7.57 -0.56
C LEU A 55 -9.28 -6.16 0.00
N GLU A 56 -8.38 -5.98 0.97
CA GLU A 56 -7.96 -4.67 1.45
C GLU A 56 -6.67 -4.27 0.72
N CYS A 57 -6.81 -3.53 -0.38
CA CYS A 57 -5.68 -3.08 -1.20
C CYS A 57 -6.01 -1.80 -1.98
N HIS A 58 -5.06 -1.29 -2.76
CA HIS A 58 -5.22 0.02 -3.41
C HIS A 58 -6.35 0.04 -4.45
N PHE A 59 -6.55 -1.08 -5.16
CA PHE A 59 -7.65 -1.25 -6.11
C PHE A 59 -9.04 -1.19 -5.47
N THR A 60 -9.16 -1.55 -4.19
CA THR A 60 -10.44 -1.50 -3.47
C THR A 60 -10.59 -0.23 -2.62
N TRP A 61 -9.48 0.41 -2.23
CA TRP A 61 -9.49 1.66 -1.46
C TRP A 61 -9.64 2.91 -2.34
N ILE A 62 -8.98 2.95 -3.49
CA ILE A 62 -8.90 4.14 -4.35
C ILE A 62 -9.83 3.95 -5.55
N LYS A 63 -11.07 4.40 -5.41
CA LYS A 63 -12.10 4.31 -6.46
C LYS A 63 -12.36 5.67 -7.10
N GLY A 64 -12.70 5.67 -8.39
CA GLY A 64 -13.16 6.88 -9.10
C GLY A 64 -12.13 7.99 -9.24
N ILE A 65 -10.82 7.66 -9.15
CA ILE A 65 -9.75 8.64 -9.29
C ILE A 65 -9.58 9.06 -10.76
N THR A 66 -9.44 10.36 -11.02
CA THR A 66 -9.23 10.87 -12.38
C THR A 66 -7.78 10.70 -12.82
N ARG A 67 -7.55 10.64 -14.13
CA ARG A 67 -6.19 10.59 -14.71
C ARG A 67 -5.31 11.77 -14.28
N SER A 68 -5.89 12.97 -14.16
CA SER A 68 -5.15 14.15 -13.67
C SER A 68 -4.70 14.00 -12.22
N HIS A 69 -5.56 13.46 -11.34
CA HIS A 69 -5.18 13.17 -9.96
C HIS A 69 -4.11 12.08 -9.87
N LEU A 70 -4.17 11.03 -10.70
CA LEU A 70 -3.13 10.01 -10.79
C LEU A 70 -1.78 10.58 -11.22
N LEU A 71 -1.75 11.44 -12.24
CA LEU A 71 -0.52 12.12 -12.67
C LEU A 71 0.07 12.99 -11.56
N ALA A 72 -0.76 13.77 -10.86
CA ALA A 72 -0.30 14.56 -9.72
C ALA A 72 0.23 13.67 -8.58
N LYS A 73 -0.37 12.49 -8.36
CA LYS A 73 0.10 11.53 -7.36
C LYS A 73 1.43 10.89 -7.76
N ARG A 74 1.61 10.58 -9.05
CA ARG A 74 2.88 10.07 -9.59
C ARG A 74 4.04 11.04 -9.31
N VAL A 75 3.87 12.33 -9.62
CA VAL A 75 4.90 13.36 -9.37
C VAL A 75 5.23 13.45 -7.87
N LYS A 76 4.21 13.41 -7.00
CA LYS A 76 4.43 13.39 -5.55
C LYS A 76 5.18 12.17 -5.06
N LEU A 77 4.97 11.01 -5.69
CA LEU A 77 5.65 9.76 -5.33
C LEU A 77 7.08 9.71 -5.86
N GLU A 78 7.37 10.36 -7.00
CA GLU A 78 8.74 10.59 -7.48
C GLU A 78 9.55 11.46 -6.50
N ASP A 79 8.90 12.43 -5.85
CA ASP A 79 9.49 13.28 -4.80
C ASP A 79 9.60 12.56 -3.43
N ILE A 80 8.90 11.45 -3.23
CA ILE A 80 9.08 10.64 -2.02
C ILE A 80 10.39 9.86 -2.19
N GLY A 81 11.44 10.33 -1.50
CA GLY A 81 12.76 9.71 -1.56
C GLY A 81 12.71 8.21 -1.31
N THR A 82 13.45 7.45 -2.12
CA THR A 82 13.58 5.99 -1.99
C THR A 82 14.66 5.60 -0.98
N ASP A 83 14.84 6.41 0.06
CA ASP A 83 15.82 6.16 1.10
C ASP A 83 15.50 4.85 1.82
N GLU A 84 16.51 3.99 1.96
CA GLU A 84 16.37 2.68 2.56
C GLU A 84 15.96 2.73 4.04
N GLY A 85 16.16 3.87 4.71
CA GLY A 85 15.72 4.12 6.08
C GLY A 85 14.23 4.43 6.25
N ASN A 86 13.48 4.67 5.16
CA ASN A 86 12.06 5.02 5.27
C ASN A 86 11.19 3.81 5.61
N PHE A 87 10.58 3.82 6.79
CA PHE A 87 9.67 2.75 7.26
C PHE A 87 8.53 2.44 6.28
N TRP A 88 8.04 3.46 5.57
CA TRP A 88 6.92 3.33 4.64
C TRP A 88 7.33 2.95 3.21
N LEU A 89 8.62 2.67 2.95
CA LEU A 89 9.15 2.46 1.59
C LEU A 89 8.42 1.34 0.83
N GLY A 90 8.05 0.25 1.53
CA GLY A 90 7.24 -0.83 0.95
C GLY A 90 5.86 -0.35 0.50
N SER A 91 5.14 0.36 1.38
CA SER A 91 3.82 0.93 1.09
C SER A 91 3.89 2.02 0.00
N ILE A 92 4.98 2.78 -0.07
CA ILE A 92 5.26 3.73 -1.15
C ILE A 92 5.33 3.00 -2.48
N TYR A 93 6.09 1.90 -2.57
CA TYR A 93 6.17 1.10 -3.79
C TYR A 93 4.84 0.42 -4.15
N ASN A 94 4.05 -0.03 -3.17
CA ASN A 94 2.69 -0.51 -3.42
C ASN A 94 1.84 0.57 -4.09
N LEU A 95 1.81 1.77 -3.53
CA LEU A 95 1.03 2.86 -4.10
C LEU A 95 1.55 3.29 -5.48
N TRP A 96 2.87 3.28 -5.68
CA TRP A 96 3.49 3.62 -6.96
C TRP A 96 3.12 2.60 -8.05
N GLY A 97 3.16 1.30 -7.71
CA GLY A 97 2.72 0.23 -8.60
C GLY A 97 1.27 0.39 -9.04
N PHE A 98 0.38 0.72 -8.09
CA PHE A 98 -1.02 1.00 -8.38
C PHE A 98 -1.19 2.22 -9.31
N VAL A 99 -0.55 3.35 -8.99
CA VAL A 99 -0.67 4.58 -9.80
C VAL A 99 -0.15 4.36 -11.23
N LEU A 100 0.97 3.67 -11.40
CA LEU A 100 1.53 3.40 -12.72
C LEU A 100 0.65 2.46 -13.54
N TYR A 101 0.09 1.45 -12.89
CA TYR A 101 -0.87 0.54 -13.51
C TYR A 101 -2.11 1.31 -14.00
N GLU A 102 -2.75 2.11 -13.15
CA GLU A 102 -3.92 2.92 -13.49
C GLU A 102 -3.64 3.97 -14.58
N LEU A 103 -2.37 4.41 -14.72
CA LEU A 103 -1.95 5.29 -15.80
C LEU A 103 -1.72 4.58 -17.15
N GLY A 104 -1.77 3.24 -17.16
CA GLY A 104 -1.64 2.38 -18.34
C GLY A 104 -0.29 1.67 -18.47
N SER A 105 0.61 1.77 -17.47
CA SER A 105 1.91 1.08 -17.49
C SER A 105 1.88 -0.17 -16.61
N SER A 106 1.32 -1.26 -17.14
CA SER A 106 1.20 -2.53 -16.40
C SER A 106 2.55 -3.16 -16.03
N LYS A 107 3.54 -3.05 -16.92
CA LYS A 107 4.91 -3.57 -16.68
C LYS A 107 5.59 -2.85 -15.51
N ASP A 108 5.54 -1.52 -15.49
CA ASP A 108 6.15 -0.74 -14.41
C ASP A 108 5.37 -0.95 -13.10
N GLY A 109 4.03 -0.98 -13.19
CA GLY A 109 3.17 -1.30 -12.05
C GLY A 109 3.56 -2.62 -11.37
N HIS A 110 3.73 -3.69 -12.16
CA HIS A 110 4.22 -4.98 -11.67
C HIS A 110 5.62 -4.86 -11.07
N GLN A 111 6.57 -4.19 -11.73
CA GLN A 111 7.93 -4.03 -11.21
C GLN A 111 7.93 -3.39 -9.82
N TYR A 112 7.11 -2.35 -9.60
CA TYR A 112 7.00 -1.71 -8.30
C TYR A 112 6.30 -2.57 -7.25
N PHE A 113 5.29 -3.36 -7.61
CA PHE A 113 4.73 -4.33 -6.66
C PHE A 113 5.75 -5.38 -6.23
N ARG A 114 6.63 -5.88 -7.12
CA ARG A 114 7.72 -6.79 -6.72
C ARG A 114 8.73 -6.09 -5.81
N LYS A 115 9.12 -4.86 -6.17
CA LYS A 115 10.01 -4.04 -5.34
C LYS A 115 9.43 -3.79 -3.95
N ALA A 116 8.10 -3.62 -3.85
CA ALA A 116 7.40 -3.51 -2.59
C ALA A 116 7.49 -4.80 -1.77
N THR A 117 7.27 -5.97 -2.36
CA THR A 117 7.42 -7.28 -1.70
C THR A 117 8.82 -7.43 -1.11
N GLU A 118 9.86 -7.25 -1.93
CA GLU A 118 11.27 -7.38 -1.55
C GLU A 118 11.63 -6.39 -0.43
N THR A 119 11.14 -5.15 -0.54
CA THR A 119 11.40 -4.11 0.46
C THR A 119 10.73 -4.43 1.79
N LEU A 120 9.47 -4.86 1.77
CA LEU A 120 8.72 -5.21 2.97
C LEU A 120 9.36 -6.38 3.72
N GLN A 121 9.76 -7.44 2.99
CA GLN A 121 10.47 -8.59 3.56
C GLN A 121 11.80 -8.16 4.19
N ARG A 122 12.59 -7.36 3.47
CA ARG A 122 13.88 -6.85 3.95
C ARG A 122 13.73 -5.97 5.21
N LEU A 123 12.81 -5.02 5.21
CA LEU A 123 12.60 -4.10 6.34
C LEU A 123 12.10 -4.82 7.60
N ARG A 124 11.31 -5.87 7.41
CA ARG A 124 10.76 -6.68 8.53
C ARG A 124 11.68 -7.84 8.91
N LYS A 125 12.71 -8.13 8.11
CA LYS A 125 13.67 -9.23 8.26
C LYS A 125 12.99 -10.60 8.33
N GLU A 126 11.87 -10.73 7.64
CA GLU A 126 11.00 -11.90 7.64
C GLU A 126 10.39 -12.06 6.24
N ASP A 127 10.33 -13.30 5.73
CA ASP A 127 9.84 -13.59 4.38
C ASP A 127 8.32 -13.49 4.27
N GLU A 128 7.61 -13.66 5.38
CA GLU A 128 6.16 -13.63 5.43
C GLU A 128 5.65 -12.86 6.64
N GLY A 129 4.59 -12.07 6.43
CA GLY A 129 3.91 -11.39 7.51
C GLY A 129 2.68 -10.63 7.05
N PRO A 130 1.88 -10.12 7.99
CA PRO A 130 0.63 -9.44 7.69
C PRO A 130 0.82 -8.15 6.86
N TRP A 131 2.00 -7.52 6.93
CA TRP A 131 2.37 -6.37 6.10
C TRP A 131 2.40 -6.66 4.59
N LEU A 132 2.45 -7.93 4.16
CA LEU A 132 2.38 -8.31 2.75
C LEU A 132 0.95 -8.40 2.21
N MET A 133 -0.09 -8.38 3.05
CA MET A 133 -1.47 -8.62 2.60
C MET A 133 -1.94 -7.59 1.57
N VAL A 134 -1.60 -6.30 1.75
CA VAL A 134 -1.93 -5.23 0.80
C VAL A 134 -1.21 -5.43 -0.53
N ASN A 135 0.07 -5.79 -0.48
CA ASN A 135 0.90 -6.05 -1.66
C ASN A 135 0.37 -7.24 -2.48
N TYR A 136 0.10 -8.37 -1.82
CA TYR A 136 -0.47 -9.55 -2.49
C TYR A 136 -1.88 -9.27 -3.02
N GLY A 137 -2.68 -8.47 -2.32
CA GLY A 137 -3.97 -8.03 -2.85
C GLY A 137 -3.84 -7.20 -4.13
N ASN A 138 -2.86 -6.28 -4.18
CA ASN A 138 -2.56 -5.53 -5.40
C ASN A 138 -2.09 -6.43 -6.55
N LEU A 139 -1.24 -7.42 -6.27
CA LEU A 139 -0.76 -8.38 -7.27
C LEU A 139 -1.89 -9.28 -7.80
N ALA A 140 -2.82 -9.71 -6.93
CA ALA A 140 -4.01 -10.45 -7.36
C ALA A 140 -4.83 -9.64 -8.37
N TRP A 141 -5.15 -8.38 -8.05
CA TRP A 141 -5.86 -7.47 -8.94
C TRP A 141 -5.12 -7.22 -10.26
N LEU A 142 -3.80 -6.99 -10.21
CA LEU A 142 -2.97 -6.81 -11.40
C LEU A 142 -3.09 -8.02 -12.34
N HIS A 143 -2.88 -9.23 -11.81
CA HIS A 143 -2.91 -10.44 -12.61
C HIS A 143 -4.30 -10.75 -13.16
N HIS A 144 -5.35 -10.47 -12.39
CA HIS A 144 -6.72 -10.58 -12.89
C HIS A 144 -6.96 -9.67 -14.09
N HIS A 145 -6.58 -8.38 -14.00
CA HIS A 145 -6.74 -7.45 -15.11
C HIS A 145 -5.91 -7.81 -16.36
N LEU A 146 -4.77 -8.49 -16.17
CA LEU A 146 -3.95 -9.02 -17.27
C LEU A 146 -4.50 -10.31 -17.89
N GLY A 147 -5.59 -10.87 -17.36
CA GLY A 147 -6.15 -12.16 -17.77
C GLY A 147 -5.34 -13.37 -17.30
N GLU A 148 -4.38 -13.17 -16.37
CA GLU A 148 -3.52 -14.21 -15.82
C GLU A 148 -4.17 -14.87 -14.60
N GLU A 149 -5.34 -15.48 -14.80
CA GLU A 149 -6.24 -15.92 -13.72
C GLU A 149 -5.59 -16.91 -12.74
N ALA A 150 -4.73 -17.81 -13.21
CA ALA A 150 -3.99 -18.74 -12.34
C ALA A 150 -3.06 -18.00 -11.36
N LYS A 151 -2.42 -16.91 -11.79
CA LYS A 151 -1.57 -16.08 -10.91
C LYS A 151 -2.42 -15.24 -9.96
N SER A 152 -3.54 -14.70 -10.43
CA SER A 152 -4.51 -14.01 -9.57
C SER A 152 -4.95 -14.90 -8.41
N GLN A 153 -5.32 -16.15 -8.71
CA GLN A 153 -5.74 -17.13 -7.72
C GLN A 153 -4.61 -17.54 -6.75
N ASP A 154 -3.36 -17.66 -7.24
CA ASP A 154 -2.20 -17.89 -6.37
C ASP A 154 -2.03 -16.76 -5.34
N TYR A 155 -2.12 -15.51 -5.75
CA TYR A 155 -2.04 -14.37 -4.82
C TYR A 155 -3.25 -14.26 -3.89
N LEU A 156 -4.46 -14.58 -4.35
CA LEU A 156 -5.64 -14.71 -3.46
C LEU A 156 -5.39 -15.74 -2.36
N SER A 157 -4.88 -16.92 -2.71
CA SER A 157 -4.56 -17.97 -1.75
C SER A 157 -3.45 -17.56 -0.78
N LYS A 158 -2.45 -16.77 -1.23
CA LYS A 158 -1.45 -16.17 -0.33
C LYS A 158 -2.06 -15.19 0.67
N VAL A 159 -3.01 -14.35 0.25
CA VAL A 159 -3.73 -13.46 1.19
C VAL A 159 -4.55 -14.28 2.19
N GLU A 160 -5.28 -15.30 1.73
CA GLU A 160 -6.06 -16.19 2.60
C GLU A 160 -5.15 -16.91 3.63
N ALA A 161 -3.98 -17.41 3.20
CA ALA A 161 -3.00 -18.05 4.08
C ALA A 161 -2.46 -17.07 5.14
N LEU A 162 -2.12 -15.84 4.76
CA LEU A 162 -1.67 -14.81 5.71
C LEU A 162 -2.78 -14.44 6.70
N LYS A 163 -4.04 -14.29 6.25
CA LYS A 163 -5.18 -14.03 7.14
C LYS A 163 -5.40 -15.16 8.15
N SER A 164 -5.20 -16.41 7.73
CA SER A 164 -5.31 -17.56 8.63
C SER A 164 -4.15 -17.64 9.64
N LYS A 165 -2.93 -17.30 9.22
CA LYS A 165 -1.72 -17.35 10.07
C LYS A 165 -1.63 -16.16 11.04
N PHE A 166 -2.14 -15.01 10.61
CA PHE A 166 -2.13 -13.75 11.37
C PHE A 166 -3.57 -13.19 11.44
N PRO A 167 -4.45 -13.83 12.24
CA PRO A 167 -5.84 -13.41 12.35
C PRO A 167 -5.95 -11.98 12.92
N SER A 168 -6.96 -11.24 12.47
CA SER A 168 -7.35 -9.99 13.09
C SER A 168 -7.89 -10.22 14.51
N PRO A 169 -7.90 -9.19 15.38
CA PRO A 169 -8.42 -9.32 16.74
C PRO A 169 -9.89 -9.73 16.80
N SER A 170 -10.68 -9.34 15.80
CA SER A 170 -12.09 -9.72 15.65
C SER A 170 -12.47 -9.83 14.16
N GLN A 171 -13.63 -10.46 13.89
CA GLN A 171 -14.12 -10.68 12.51
C GLN A 171 -14.42 -9.37 11.76
N ASP A 172 -14.81 -8.32 12.48
CA ASP A 172 -15.17 -7.02 11.90
C ASP A 172 -13.97 -6.06 11.81
N GLU A 173 -12.80 -6.47 12.30
CA GLU A 173 -11.60 -5.64 12.32
C GLU A 173 -10.54 -6.12 11.34
N LEU A 174 -9.82 -5.15 10.77
CA LEU A 174 -8.64 -5.44 9.95
C LEU A 174 -7.43 -5.71 10.85
N HIS A 175 -6.45 -6.43 10.31
CA HIS A 175 -5.14 -6.56 10.94
C HIS A 175 -4.48 -5.16 11.07
N PRO A 176 -3.76 -4.83 12.17
CA PRO A 176 -3.22 -3.49 12.40
C PRO A 176 -2.30 -2.96 11.29
N GLU A 177 -1.46 -3.81 10.69
CA GLU A 177 -0.63 -3.44 9.53
C GLU A 177 -1.46 -2.97 8.31
N ILE A 178 -2.65 -3.56 8.09
CA ILE A 178 -3.55 -3.14 7.01
C ILE A 178 -4.16 -1.77 7.34
N TYR A 179 -4.59 -1.56 8.59
CA TYR A 179 -5.07 -0.25 9.04
C TYR A 179 -3.98 0.82 8.88
N ALA A 180 -2.75 0.51 9.25
CA ALA A 180 -1.62 1.43 9.17
C ALA A 180 -1.30 1.82 7.70
N GLU A 181 -1.25 0.87 6.77
CA GLU A 181 -1.03 1.18 5.35
C GLU A 181 -2.23 1.92 4.70
N LYS A 182 -3.46 1.60 5.10
CA LYS A 182 -4.66 2.32 4.66
C LYS A 182 -4.66 3.76 5.15
N ALA A 183 -4.35 3.97 6.42
CA ALA A 183 -4.18 5.29 7.02
C ALA A 183 -3.13 6.12 6.29
N TRP A 184 -1.96 5.51 6.05
CA TRP A 184 -0.88 6.15 5.31
C TRP A 184 -1.31 6.54 3.89
N THR A 185 -2.00 5.64 3.19
CA THR A 185 -2.50 5.90 1.84
C THR A 185 -3.49 7.06 1.80
N LEU A 186 -4.37 7.15 2.79
CA LEU A 186 -5.34 8.24 2.96
C LEU A 186 -4.65 9.58 3.24
N MET A 187 -3.66 9.60 4.15
CA MET A 187 -2.82 10.76 4.44
C MET A 187 -2.14 11.31 3.17
N LYS A 188 -1.84 10.45 2.18
CA LYS A 188 -1.27 10.86 0.88
C LYS A 188 -2.28 11.20 -0.20
N SER A 189 -3.58 11.02 0.05
CA SER A 189 -4.61 11.16 -0.97
C SER A 189 -5.30 12.53 -0.96
N GLY A 190 -5.03 13.38 0.03
CA GLY A 190 -5.53 14.75 0.05
C GLY A 190 -6.06 15.19 1.41
N LYS A 191 -6.55 16.43 1.47
CA LYS A 191 -6.85 17.16 2.72
C LYS A 191 -8.05 16.59 3.48
N ASP A 192 -9.05 16.09 2.76
CA ASP A 192 -10.31 15.63 3.36
C ASP A 192 -10.16 14.27 4.06
N ASN A 193 -9.04 13.59 3.84
CA ASN A 193 -8.77 12.26 4.36
C ASN A 193 -7.89 12.24 5.62
N GLU A 194 -7.38 13.39 6.08
CA GLU A 194 -6.37 13.45 7.16
C GLU A 194 -6.94 12.98 8.52
N LEU A 195 -8.15 13.38 8.87
CA LEU A 195 -8.81 12.91 10.11
C LEU A 195 -9.13 11.41 10.03
N LEU A 196 -9.59 10.94 8.87
CA LEU A 196 -9.86 9.52 8.66
C LEU A 196 -8.57 8.68 8.72
N ALA A 197 -7.47 9.21 8.18
CA ALA A 197 -6.15 8.60 8.32
C ALA A 197 -5.74 8.51 9.80
N ALA A 198 -5.91 9.59 10.56
CA ALA A 198 -5.62 9.59 11.99
C ALA A 198 -6.47 8.56 12.77
N ASP A 199 -7.75 8.40 12.44
CA ASP A 199 -8.60 7.35 13.04
C ASP A 199 -8.08 5.95 12.73
N TYR A 200 -7.70 5.66 11.49
CA TYR A 200 -7.15 4.35 11.13
C TYR A 200 -5.80 4.07 11.82
N PHE A 201 -4.91 5.06 11.95
CA PHE A 201 -3.70 4.90 12.77
C PHE A 201 -4.05 4.68 14.25
N GLN A 202 -5.08 5.35 14.77
CA GLN A 202 -5.50 5.14 16.15
C GLN A 202 -6.02 3.71 16.36
N ARG A 203 -6.72 3.13 15.39
CA ARG A 203 -7.15 1.72 15.43
C ARG A 203 -5.97 0.76 15.40
N SER A 204 -4.96 1.02 14.56
CA SER A 204 -3.75 0.18 14.54
C SER A 204 -2.98 0.26 15.87
N LEU A 205 -2.84 1.46 16.45
CA LEU A 205 -2.15 1.67 17.74
C LEU A 205 -2.89 1.07 18.94
N LYS A 206 -4.23 0.99 18.92
CA LYS A 206 -4.98 0.27 19.96
C LYS A 206 -4.61 -1.21 20.02
N MET A 207 -4.20 -1.79 18.90
CA MET A 207 -3.82 -3.19 18.77
C MET A 207 -2.33 -3.41 18.99
N GLN A 208 -1.49 -2.47 18.54
CA GLN A 208 -0.03 -2.49 18.73
C GLN A 208 0.48 -1.09 19.11
N PRO A 209 0.50 -0.75 20.41
CA PRO A 209 0.79 0.61 20.87
C PRO A 209 2.26 1.02 20.72
N ASP A 210 3.18 0.07 20.62
CA ASP A 210 4.62 0.30 20.61
C ASP A 210 5.17 0.76 19.24
N MET A 211 4.29 0.89 18.24
CA MET A 211 4.67 1.25 16.87
C MET A 211 4.90 2.75 16.72
N VAL A 212 6.11 3.19 17.04
CA VAL A 212 6.56 4.59 16.99
C VAL A 212 6.25 5.27 15.65
N GLN A 213 6.52 4.61 14.52
CA GLN A 213 6.29 5.20 13.19
C GLN A 213 4.81 5.43 12.88
N TRP A 214 3.91 4.62 13.47
CA TRP A 214 2.47 4.81 13.34
C TRP A 214 2.01 6.00 14.19
N GLN A 215 2.55 6.13 15.40
CA GLN A 215 2.30 7.30 16.26
C GLN A 215 2.78 8.60 15.59
N SER A 216 4.01 8.61 15.06
CA SER A 216 4.54 9.74 14.26
C SER A 216 3.64 10.09 13.08
N SER A 217 3.19 9.09 12.32
CA SER A 217 2.32 9.32 11.16
C SER A 217 0.93 9.82 11.56
N ARG A 218 0.38 9.35 12.69
CA ARG A 218 -0.90 9.80 13.24
C ARG A 218 -0.87 11.27 13.62
N VAL A 219 0.14 11.70 14.38
CA VAL A 219 0.23 13.10 14.81
C VAL A 219 0.49 14.04 13.63
N ILE A 220 1.22 13.57 12.61
CA ILE A 220 1.37 14.30 11.34
C ILE A 220 0.01 14.48 10.64
N ALA A 221 -0.82 13.44 10.58
CA ALA A 221 -2.15 13.52 9.98
C ALA A 221 -3.07 14.48 10.76
N LEU A 222 -3.08 14.41 12.10
CA LEU A 222 -3.85 15.34 12.95
C LEU A 222 -3.41 16.79 12.77
N ALA A 223 -2.11 17.06 12.85
CA ALA A 223 -1.55 18.39 12.59
C ALA A 223 -1.81 18.85 11.15
N SER A 224 -1.99 17.93 10.21
CA SER A 224 -2.36 18.25 8.83
C SER A 224 -3.83 18.62 8.66
N ALA A 225 -4.72 17.96 9.38
CA ALA A 225 -6.15 18.26 9.38
C ALA A 225 -6.44 19.65 9.96
N ALA A 226 -5.81 20.02 11.07
CA ALA A 226 -6.06 21.28 11.77
C ALA A 226 -5.73 22.54 10.92
N LYS A 227 -4.82 22.41 9.96
CA LYS A 227 -4.40 23.50 9.05
C LYS A 227 -5.53 24.15 8.27
N TYR A 228 -6.65 23.46 8.08
CA TYR A 228 -7.71 23.88 7.18
C TYR A 228 -8.93 24.46 7.89
N TRP A 229 -9.00 24.35 9.21
CA TRP A 229 -10.14 24.79 10.00
C TRP A 229 -9.88 26.09 10.77
N ASP A 230 -8.71 26.72 10.59
CA ASP A 230 -8.28 27.90 11.36
C ASP A 230 -8.44 27.68 12.87
N THR A 231 -8.29 26.41 13.29
CA THR A 231 -8.53 25.95 14.65
C THR A 231 -7.20 25.53 15.22
N ASP A 232 -6.83 26.15 16.34
CA ASP A 232 -5.72 25.70 17.16
C ASP A 232 -5.88 24.21 17.50
N LEU A 233 -4.78 23.46 17.41
CA LEU A 233 -4.76 22.11 17.97
C LEU A 233 -5.06 22.17 19.48
N SER A 234 -5.79 21.17 19.97
CA SER A 234 -5.99 21.01 21.41
C SER A 234 -4.66 20.73 22.11
N ASP A 235 -4.54 21.16 23.36
CA ASP A 235 -3.34 20.93 24.17
C ASP A 235 -3.01 19.43 24.30
N ASP A 236 -4.03 18.56 24.29
CA ASP A 236 -3.86 17.11 24.27
C ASP A 236 -3.11 16.64 23.02
N VAL A 237 -3.49 17.12 21.83
CA VAL A 237 -2.82 16.74 20.57
C VAL A 237 -1.41 17.33 20.50
N LEU A 238 -1.19 18.53 21.05
CA LEU A 238 0.15 19.10 21.17
C LEU A 238 1.05 18.24 22.05
N GLN A 239 0.52 17.74 23.17
CA GLN A 239 1.26 16.83 24.04
C GLN A 239 1.56 15.50 23.34
N GLU A 240 0.62 14.96 22.56
CA GLU A 240 0.88 13.77 21.74
C GLU A 240 1.97 13.99 20.68
N ILE A 241 2.04 15.18 20.05
CA ILE A 241 3.10 15.54 19.11
C ILE A 241 4.45 15.58 19.82
N ARG A 242 4.52 16.17 21.02
CA ARG A 242 5.75 16.20 21.84
C ARG A 242 6.24 14.80 22.19
N THR A 243 5.33 13.95 22.67
CA THR A 243 5.66 12.54 22.97
C THR A 243 6.12 11.79 21.72
N ALA A 244 5.50 12.02 20.55
CA ALA A 244 5.97 11.42 19.30
C ALA A 244 7.39 11.89 18.93
N ARG A 245 7.73 13.17 19.12
CA ARG A 245 9.08 13.72 18.89
C ARG A 245 10.12 13.09 19.82
N GLU A 246 9.76 12.84 21.08
CA GLU A 246 10.65 12.18 22.05
C GLU A 246 10.88 10.71 21.71
N GLN A 247 9.86 10.02 21.22
CA GLN A 247 9.93 8.60 20.84
C GLN A 247 10.60 8.38 19.48
N ASP A 248 10.53 9.37 18.57
CA ASP A 248 11.06 9.32 17.20
C ASP A 248 12.00 10.50 16.91
N PRO A 249 13.14 10.63 17.62
CA PRO A 249 14.00 11.82 17.57
C PRO A 249 14.66 12.08 16.21
N GLU A 250 14.81 11.04 15.38
CA GLU A 250 15.37 11.13 14.03
C GLU A 250 14.33 11.58 12.99
N ASN A 251 13.05 11.65 13.36
CA ASN A 251 11.98 12.07 12.46
C ASN A 251 11.90 13.60 12.39
N LEU A 252 12.70 14.16 11.49
CA LEU A 252 12.77 15.61 11.26
C LEU A 252 11.41 16.21 10.84
N TYR A 253 10.52 15.42 10.25
CA TYR A 253 9.17 15.87 9.92
C TYR A 253 8.32 16.11 11.17
N VAL A 254 8.33 15.18 12.14
CA VAL A 254 7.63 15.35 13.42
C VAL A 254 8.23 16.53 14.18
N ALA A 255 9.57 16.66 14.20
CA ALA A 255 10.24 17.80 14.82
C ALA A 255 9.79 19.15 14.20
N ALA A 256 9.71 19.22 12.87
CA ALA A 256 9.25 20.43 12.18
C ALA A 256 7.77 20.74 12.42
N VAL A 257 6.92 19.71 12.53
CA VAL A 257 5.51 19.89 12.91
C VAL A 257 5.41 20.44 14.33
N GLU A 258 6.14 19.87 15.28
CA GLU A 258 6.14 20.26 16.68
C GLU A 258 6.58 21.72 16.87
N LEU A 259 7.70 22.11 16.26
CA LEU A 259 8.18 23.50 16.29
C LEU A 259 7.17 24.46 15.68
N LYS A 260 6.52 24.06 14.57
CA LYS A 260 5.49 24.86 13.91
C LYS A 260 4.31 25.11 14.85
N GLU A 261 3.83 24.10 15.58
CA GLU A 261 2.72 24.29 16.52
C GLU A 261 3.12 25.16 17.73
N ARG A 262 4.33 24.97 18.28
CA ARG A 262 4.86 25.84 19.35
C ARG A 262 4.98 27.30 18.91
N GLY A 263 5.45 27.54 17.68
CA GLY A 263 5.52 28.88 17.10
C GLY A 263 4.14 29.53 16.93
N ILE A 264 3.11 28.77 16.55
CA ILE A 264 1.72 29.26 16.48
C ILE A 264 1.22 29.69 17.87
N LYS A 265 1.62 28.97 18.93
CA LYS A 265 1.33 29.35 20.33
C LYS A 265 2.17 30.53 20.84
N GLY A 266 3.03 31.11 20.01
CA GLY A 266 3.86 32.26 20.35
C GLY A 266 5.14 31.93 21.11
N GLU A 267 5.55 30.65 21.16
CA GLU A 267 6.82 30.27 21.74
C GLU A 267 8.00 30.70 20.85
N SER A 268 9.11 31.09 21.49
CA SER A 268 10.34 31.46 20.78
C SER A 268 11.09 30.22 20.31
N VAL A 269 10.87 29.83 19.05
CA VAL A 269 11.44 28.61 18.43
C VAL A 269 12.40 28.87 17.27
N LYS A 270 12.83 30.13 17.06
CA LYS A 270 13.62 30.52 15.89
C LYS A 270 14.95 29.76 15.78
N ASP A 271 15.76 29.76 16.84
CA ASP A 271 17.07 29.09 16.84
C ASP A 271 16.95 27.57 16.66
N GLU A 272 15.91 26.96 17.23
CA GLU A 272 15.58 25.54 17.03
C GLU A 272 15.20 25.25 15.57
N ALA A 273 14.43 26.15 14.94
CA ALA A 273 14.00 26.03 13.55
C ALA A 273 15.17 26.16 12.57
N GLU A 274 16.11 27.08 12.82
CA GLU A 274 17.33 27.24 12.02
C GLU A 274 18.20 25.99 12.11
N THR A 275 18.42 25.48 13.32
CA THR A 275 19.17 24.24 13.56
C THR A 275 18.51 23.05 12.86
N LEU A 276 17.18 22.95 12.90
CA LEU A 276 16.45 21.89 12.22
C LEU A 276 16.54 22.03 10.69
N GLY A 277 16.48 23.25 10.16
CA GLY A 277 16.65 23.53 8.73
C GLY A 277 17.98 23.02 8.21
N GLN A 278 19.07 23.32 8.91
CA GLN A 278 20.40 22.80 8.57
C GLN A 278 20.43 21.27 8.57
N LYS A 279 19.84 20.61 9.58
CA LYS A 279 19.75 19.14 9.63
C LYS A 279 18.98 18.56 8.46
N ILE A 280 17.88 19.21 8.06
CA ILE A 280 17.05 18.78 6.92
C ILE A 280 17.84 18.86 5.62
N LEU A 281 18.60 19.94 5.40
CA LEU A 281 19.39 20.13 4.19
C LEU A 281 20.63 19.22 4.08
N LEU A 282 21.07 18.63 5.20
CA LEU A 282 22.10 17.58 5.16
C LEU A 282 21.60 16.26 4.58
N GLN A 283 20.28 16.08 4.45
CA GLN A 283 19.66 14.88 3.89
C GLN A 283 19.04 15.21 2.52
N PRO A 284 18.84 14.20 1.63
CA PRO A 284 18.09 14.42 0.39
C PRO A 284 16.69 14.98 0.68
N VAL A 285 16.47 16.23 0.25
CA VAL A 285 15.19 16.92 0.46
C VAL A 285 14.09 16.17 -0.31
N SER A 286 13.01 15.88 0.41
CA SER A 286 11.83 15.20 -0.12
C SER A 286 10.57 15.68 0.59
N SER A 287 9.40 15.27 0.11
CA SER A 287 8.13 15.50 0.84
C SER A 287 8.08 14.92 2.26
N TYR A 288 9.04 14.07 2.66
CA TYR A 288 9.18 13.52 4.02
C TYR A 288 10.24 14.19 4.88
N SER A 289 11.03 15.10 4.33
CA SER A 289 12.15 15.73 5.02
C SER A 289 11.72 16.64 6.20
N GLY A 290 10.49 17.12 6.22
CA GLY A 290 10.04 18.13 7.19
C GLY A 290 10.20 19.57 6.72
N LEU A 291 10.75 19.79 5.51
CA LEU A 291 10.93 21.13 4.96
C LEU A 291 9.60 21.89 4.86
N LYS A 292 8.53 21.23 4.41
CA LYS A 292 7.22 21.86 4.25
C LYS A 292 6.62 22.42 5.55
N PRO A 293 6.54 21.68 6.67
CA PRO A 293 6.13 22.26 7.95
C PRO A 293 7.09 23.34 8.45
N LEU A 294 8.40 23.23 8.22
CA LEU A 294 9.38 24.23 8.62
C LEU A 294 9.20 25.57 7.88
N LEU A 295 9.01 25.55 6.56
CA LEU A 295 8.72 26.76 5.78
C LEU A 295 7.42 27.46 6.22
N ARG A 296 6.47 26.69 6.76
CA ARG A 296 5.24 27.26 7.33
C ARG A 296 5.49 27.92 8.67
N LEU A 297 6.37 27.35 9.50
CA LEU A 297 6.79 27.99 10.74
C LEU A 297 7.42 29.35 10.45
N TYR A 298 8.35 29.44 9.50
CA TYR A 298 8.96 30.73 9.13
C TYR A 298 7.94 31.76 8.67
N ARG A 299 6.90 31.34 7.92
CA ARG A 299 5.79 32.23 7.58
C ARG A 299 5.03 32.73 8.81
N VAL A 300 4.76 31.86 9.78
CA VAL A 300 4.10 32.24 11.05
C VAL A 300 4.96 33.21 11.85
N LEU A 301 6.28 33.02 11.86
CA LEU A 301 7.23 33.90 12.55
C LEU A 301 7.47 35.24 11.83
N GLY A 302 6.96 35.43 10.61
CA GLY A 302 7.24 36.62 9.79
C GLY A 302 8.64 36.64 9.16
N SER A 303 9.36 35.52 9.21
CA SER A 303 10.74 35.33 8.73
C SER A 303 10.74 34.75 7.30
N LEU A 304 10.13 35.48 6.37
CA LEU A 304 10.02 35.02 4.97
C LEU A 304 11.37 34.98 4.26
N ASP A 305 12.30 35.87 4.62
CA ASP A 305 13.64 35.91 4.03
C ASP A 305 14.43 34.64 4.38
N GLU A 306 14.33 34.17 5.63
CA GLU A 306 14.94 32.91 6.06
C GLU A 306 14.31 31.69 5.37
N ALA A 307 13.00 31.74 5.09
CA ALA A 307 12.33 30.70 4.31
C ALA A 307 12.82 30.64 2.86
N ILE A 308 13.13 31.80 2.26
CA ILE A 308 13.66 31.89 0.89
C ILE A 308 15.07 31.28 0.85
N VAL A 309 15.95 31.72 1.75
CA VAL A 309 17.34 31.21 1.84
C VAL A 309 17.34 29.69 1.97
N LEU A 310 16.50 29.13 2.86
CA LEU A 310 16.43 27.68 3.07
C LEU A 310 15.97 26.91 1.81
N THR A 311 15.21 27.53 0.91
CA THR A 311 14.76 26.89 -0.34
C THR A 311 15.69 27.06 -1.52
N GLU A 312 16.70 27.94 -1.42
CA GLU A 312 17.67 28.23 -2.48
C GLU A 312 18.97 27.41 -2.33
N GLU A 313 19.20 26.78 -1.18
CA GLU A 313 20.31 25.84 -0.90
C GLU A 313 20.04 24.42 -1.42
#